data_AF-A0A7X6TWF1-F1
#
_entry.id   AF-A0A7X6TWF1-F1
#
_cell.length_a   1.000
_cell.length_b   1.000
_cell.length_c   1.000
_cell.angle_alpha   90.00
_cell.angle_beta   90.00
_cell.angle_gamma   90.00
#
_symmetry.space_group_name_H-M   'P 1'
#
loop_
_entity.id
_entity.type
_entity.pdbx_description
1 polymer ?
#
loop_
_entity_poly.entity_id
_entity_poly.type
_entity_poly.pdbx_seq_one_letter_code
_entity_poly.pdbx_strand_id
1 'polypeptide(L)'
;MDLQASAVGNHEYDWGSDLMTEWSAEGGYPFLASNIVYKDTGEPVDYADPYMVKKIKLSSGKVVRIGIIGIATPETAYKTAAANVADVEFTDPVKATKKWVKYLRRVKRVDAIVALTHLGGFQDPETGEVTGEIAEYAQKINNVDLIFSGHTHQTIDAKIHGIQVLQAYYNGRSLQVGQLTFNNKNGKLHKVDGYIDNIYQRVADLPINKEVDAVVKEYQQAVGGILNQVIGTNARDLAHNAYLGLTPMGQWTVKSLAYLGETDIAIVNGGGIREPMPAGDITMGTMYSIFPFDNTLVTLEVTGAKLRQLIEHGIQPPTFRDGQFYGVKVKADLTKPYGSRITEITLQNGDPVMDDQYYSVSTLDFVYTGGDQYDFSGAMNVVDTYIPVRALLADYIEAIGTLDHEFDPTAYLVK
;
A
#
# COMPACT_ATOMS: atom_id res chain seq x y z
N MET A 1 9.86 14.92 -15.10
CA MET A 1 9.37 15.21 -13.74
C MET A 1 10.48 15.69 -12.79
N ASP A 2 11.75 15.78 -13.22
CA ASP A 2 12.89 16.30 -12.45
C ASP A 2 13.02 15.75 -11.02
N LEU A 3 12.61 14.49 -10.82
CA LEU A 3 12.69 13.83 -9.53
C LEU A 3 14.16 13.73 -9.10
N GLN A 4 14.44 14.02 -7.83
CA GLN A 4 15.82 14.06 -7.32
C GLN A 4 16.21 12.77 -6.60
N ALA A 5 15.22 12.07 -6.03
CA ALA A 5 15.34 10.79 -5.35
C ALA A 5 13.92 10.27 -5.03
N SER A 6 13.79 8.96 -4.80
CA SER A 6 12.59 8.34 -4.25
C SER A 6 12.98 7.48 -3.04
N ALA A 7 12.15 7.42 -1.99
CA ALA A 7 12.33 6.37 -0.98
C ALA A 7 11.85 5.04 -1.56
N VAL A 8 12.51 3.94 -1.22
CA VAL A 8 11.98 2.60 -1.51
C VAL A 8 10.73 2.38 -0.67
N GLY A 9 9.59 2.13 -1.31
CA GLY A 9 8.37 1.66 -0.71
C GLY A 9 8.19 0.16 -0.86
N ASN A 10 7.05 -0.35 -0.38
CA ASN A 10 6.76 -1.79 -0.46
C ASN A 10 6.43 -2.21 -1.90
N HIS A 11 5.80 -1.34 -2.69
CA HIS A 11 5.36 -1.66 -4.05
C HIS A 11 6.49 -1.68 -5.08
N GLU A 12 7.67 -1.11 -4.77
CA GLU A 12 8.86 -1.35 -5.60
C GLU A 12 9.25 -2.84 -5.61
N TYR A 13 8.86 -3.63 -4.59
CA TYR A 13 9.13 -5.07 -4.52
C TYR A 13 8.04 -5.95 -5.15
N ASP A 14 6.97 -5.42 -5.75
CA ASP A 14 5.88 -6.25 -6.25
C ASP A 14 6.32 -7.26 -7.34
N TRP A 15 7.44 -6.98 -8.02
CA TRP A 15 8.08 -7.87 -8.99
C TRP A 15 9.52 -8.27 -8.58
N GLY A 16 9.84 -8.21 -7.28
CA GLY A 16 11.20 -8.38 -6.77
C GLY A 16 12.07 -7.13 -6.91
N SER A 17 13.31 -7.19 -6.44
CA SER A 17 14.23 -6.04 -6.42
C SER A 17 15.07 -5.84 -7.68
N ASP A 18 15.13 -6.85 -8.57
CA ASP A 18 16.07 -6.89 -9.70
C ASP A 18 15.92 -5.71 -10.68
N LEU A 19 14.71 -5.16 -10.80
CA LEU A 19 14.40 -4.06 -11.72
C LEU A 19 14.72 -2.68 -11.14
N MET A 20 14.94 -2.54 -9.82
CA MET A 20 15.11 -1.23 -9.19
C MET A 20 16.35 -0.49 -9.70
N THR A 21 17.45 -1.19 -9.98
CA THR A 21 18.67 -0.59 -10.55
C THR A 21 18.40 -0.02 -11.94
N GLU A 22 17.66 -0.75 -12.78
CA GLU A 22 17.28 -0.31 -14.12
C GLU A 22 16.34 0.90 -14.05
N TRP A 23 15.28 0.82 -13.24
CA TRP A 23 14.34 1.94 -13.05
C TRP A 23 15.02 3.20 -12.51
N SER A 24 16.00 3.06 -11.62
CA SER A 24 16.79 4.18 -11.13
C SER A 24 17.60 4.84 -12.26
N ALA A 25 18.21 4.03 -13.14
CA ALA A 25 18.99 4.52 -14.27
C ALA A 25 18.10 5.19 -15.33
N GLU A 26 16.98 4.58 -15.70
CA GLU A 26 16.03 5.11 -16.69
C GLU A 26 15.32 6.36 -16.17
N GLY A 27 14.92 6.36 -14.90
CA GLY A 27 14.28 7.50 -14.25
C GLY A 27 15.21 8.68 -13.99
N GLY A 28 16.53 8.44 -13.93
CA GLY A 28 17.55 9.45 -13.66
C GLY A 28 17.58 9.93 -12.21
N TYR A 29 17.11 9.10 -11.27
CA TYR A 29 17.12 9.39 -9.83
C TYR A 29 17.44 8.14 -9.02
N PRO A 30 18.15 8.27 -7.88
CA PRO A 30 18.42 7.14 -6.99
C PRO A 30 17.19 6.77 -6.18
N PHE A 31 17.00 5.48 -5.97
CA PHE A 31 16.24 4.99 -4.82
C PHE A 31 17.05 5.18 -3.54
N LEU A 32 16.38 5.57 -2.47
CA LEU A 32 16.97 5.77 -1.17
C LEU A 32 16.35 4.84 -0.12
N ALA A 33 17.19 4.05 0.55
CA ALA A 33 16.79 3.26 1.70
C ALA A 33 18.00 2.96 2.58
N SER A 34 17.91 3.31 3.86
CA SER A 34 19.04 3.18 4.80
C SER A 34 18.91 2.03 5.78
N ASN A 35 17.76 1.36 5.76
CA ASN A 35 17.37 0.30 6.68
C ASN A 35 17.06 -1.03 5.97
N ILE A 36 17.50 -1.21 4.72
CA ILE A 36 17.37 -2.48 4.00
C ILE A 36 18.75 -3.12 3.88
N VAL A 37 18.86 -4.39 4.28
CA VAL A 37 20.10 -5.17 4.23
C VAL A 37 19.82 -6.57 3.68
N TYR A 38 20.83 -7.21 3.10
CA TYR A 38 20.74 -8.64 2.78
C TYR A 38 20.83 -9.47 4.07
N LYS A 39 19.96 -10.48 4.22
CA LYS A 39 19.89 -11.33 5.42
C LYS A 39 21.14 -12.16 5.67
N ASP A 40 21.82 -12.57 4.60
CA ASP A 40 22.98 -13.46 4.66
C ASP A 40 24.26 -12.75 5.13
N THR A 41 24.43 -11.48 4.75
CA THR A 41 25.63 -10.67 5.01
C THR A 41 25.39 -9.57 6.03
N GLY A 42 24.17 -9.08 6.16
CA GLY A 42 23.83 -7.87 6.93
C GLY A 42 24.32 -6.57 6.28
N GLU A 43 24.85 -6.64 5.05
CA GLU A 43 25.31 -5.47 4.30
C GLU A 43 24.13 -4.72 3.65
N PRO A 44 24.24 -3.39 3.46
CA PRO A 44 23.23 -2.63 2.72
C PRO A 44 23.03 -3.17 1.30
N VAL A 45 21.79 -3.12 0.83
CA VAL A 45 21.44 -3.47 -0.56
C VAL A 45 22.12 -2.54 -1.57
N ASP A 46 22.35 -3.03 -2.78
CA ASP A 46 23.11 -2.31 -3.81
C ASP A 46 22.26 -1.47 -4.77
N TYR A 47 20.95 -1.72 -4.84
CA TYR A 47 19.99 -1.00 -5.66
C TYR A 47 19.41 0.27 -4.99
N ALA A 48 19.77 0.55 -3.74
CA ALA A 48 19.32 1.76 -3.04
C ALA A 48 20.43 2.39 -2.20
N ASP A 49 20.59 3.71 -2.32
CA ASP A 49 21.54 4.46 -1.51
C ASP A 49 20.94 4.77 -0.11
N PRO A 50 21.72 4.71 0.97
CA PRO A 50 21.19 5.06 2.30
C PRO A 50 20.81 6.54 2.43
N TYR A 51 21.49 7.41 1.68
CA TYR A 51 21.26 8.85 1.71
C TYR A 51 21.80 9.51 0.45
N MET A 52 21.35 10.74 0.21
CA MET A 52 22.02 11.67 -0.71
C MET A 52 22.34 13.00 -0.02
N VAL A 53 23.23 13.81 -0.62
CA VAL A 53 23.52 15.17 -0.15
C VAL A 53 23.33 16.16 -1.28
N LYS A 54 22.37 17.08 -1.13
CA LYS A 54 22.18 18.19 -2.06
C LYS A 54 22.93 19.43 -1.58
N LYS A 55 23.65 20.08 -2.49
CA LYS A 55 24.33 21.36 -2.25
C LYS A 55 23.49 22.48 -2.86
N ILE A 56 23.13 23.47 -2.04
CA ILE A 56 22.36 24.64 -2.48
C ILE A 56 23.21 25.89 -2.24
N LYS A 57 23.36 26.71 -3.27
CA LYS A 57 24.05 28.00 -3.17
C LYS A 57 23.05 29.08 -2.78
N LEU A 58 23.25 29.69 -1.61
CA LEU A 58 22.47 30.84 -1.16
C LEU A 58 22.83 32.09 -1.96
N SER A 59 21.99 33.12 -1.90
CA SER A 59 22.24 34.41 -2.58
C SER A 59 23.50 35.12 -2.09
N SER A 60 23.95 34.86 -0.85
CA SER A 60 25.25 35.32 -0.34
C SER A 60 26.46 34.62 -0.98
N GLY A 61 26.24 33.60 -1.81
CA GLY A 61 27.29 32.74 -2.37
C GLY A 61 27.70 31.57 -1.48
N LYS A 62 27.24 31.53 -0.22
CA LYS A 62 27.48 30.41 0.70
C LYS A 62 26.77 29.15 0.21
N VAL A 63 27.44 28.01 0.31
CA VAL A 63 26.84 26.70 -0.01
C VAL A 63 26.38 26.02 1.27
N VAL A 64 25.09 25.70 1.33
CA VAL A 64 24.51 24.82 2.36
C VAL A 64 24.36 23.41 1.82
N ARG A 65 24.44 22.42 2.71
CA ARG A 65 24.31 20.99 2.41
C ARG A 65 23.08 20.43 3.10
N ILE A 66 22.20 19.79 2.34
CA ILE A 66 21.00 19.11 2.85
C ILE A 66 21.25 17.61 2.68
N GLY A 67 21.29 16.88 3.79
CA GLY A 67 21.29 15.42 3.77
C GLY A 67 19.86 14.91 3.66
N ILE A 68 19.62 13.94 2.78
CA ILE A 68 18.32 13.29 2.61
C ILE A 68 18.53 11.81 2.91
N ILE A 69 17.90 11.28 3.95
CA ILE A 69 18.00 9.87 4.37
C ILE A 69 16.78 9.13 3.84
N GLY A 70 17.00 8.00 3.17
CA GLY A 70 15.92 7.11 2.74
C GLY A 70 15.54 6.12 3.85
N ILE A 71 14.24 5.84 3.99
CA ILE A 71 13.72 4.84 4.92
C ILE A 71 12.56 4.10 4.27
N ALA A 72 12.67 2.78 4.21
CA ALA A 72 11.57 1.89 3.84
C ALA A 72 10.83 1.42 5.09
N THR A 73 9.53 1.17 4.97
CA THR A 73 8.77 0.56 6.07
C THR A 73 9.16 -0.91 6.27
N PRO A 74 9.39 -1.36 7.52
CA PRO A 74 9.45 -2.79 7.83
C PRO A 74 8.17 -3.56 7.49
N GLU A 75 7.04 -2.86 7.32
CA GLU A 75 5.80 -3.50 6.85
C GLU A 75 5.97 -4.16 5.49
N THR A 76 6.93 -3.72 4.66
CA THR A 76 7.20 -4.34 3.36
C THR A 76 7.35 -5.86 3.45
N ALA A 77 7.91 -6.38 4.55
CA ALA A 77 8.03 -7.83 4.79
C ALA A 77 6.71 -8.61 4.76
N TYR A 78 5.56 -7.95 4.97
CA TYR A 78 4.22 -8.54 4.90
C TYR A 78 3.22 -7.74 4.03
N LYS A 79 3.70 -6.71 3.31
CA LYS A 79 2.92 -5.86 2.38
C LYS A 79 3.23 -6.11 0.90
N THR A 80 4.16 -7.02 0.63
CA THR A 80 4.43 -7.57 -0.70
C THR A 80 4.53 -9.10 -0.58
N ALA A 81 4.64 -9.80 -1.71
CA ALA A 81 4.77 -11.26 -1.71
C ALA A 81 6.05 -11.68 -0.97
N ALA A 82 5.96 -12.66 -0.07
CA ALA A 82 7.09 -13.10 0.76
C ALA A 82 8.31 -13.54 -0.08
N ALA A 83 8.06 -14.10 -1.27
CA ALA A 83 9.11 -14.49 -2.21
C ALA A 83 9.94 -13.30 -2.71
N ASN A 84 9.32 -12.12 -2.87
CA ASN A 84 9.97 -10.93 -3.42
C ASN A 84 10.93 -10.26 -2.44
N VAL A 85 10.86 -10.63 -1.15
CA VAL A 85 11.68 -10.08 -0.05
C VAL A 85 12.37 -11.19 0.74
N ALA A 86 12.54 -12.37 0.13
CA ALA A 86 13.06 -13.55 0.79
C ALA A 86 14.51 -13.35 1.27
N ASP A 87 15.32 -12.60 0.53
CA ASP A 87 16.75 -12.36 0.76
C ASP A 87 17.05 -11.11 1.59
N VAL A 88 16.10 -10.18 1.75
CA VAL A 88 16.31 -8.90 2.45
C VAL A 88 15.59 -8.80 3.80
N GLU A 89 16.19 -8.02 4.71
CA GLU A 89 15.62 -7.63 5.99
C GLU A 89 15.42 -6.10 6.04
N PHE A 90 14.23 -5.69 6.51
CA PHE A 90 13.90 -4.30 6.78
C PHE A 90 14.13 -3.98 8.27
N THR A 91 15.30 -3.42 8.58
CA THR A 91 15.74 -3.13 9.94
C THR A 91 15.02 -1.91 10.54
N ASP A 92 15.16 -1.74 11.87
CA ASP A 92 14.58 -0.64 12.65
C ASP A 92 14.86 0.75 12.04
N PRO A 93 13.81 1.46 11.57
CA PRO A 93 13.95 2.78 10.95
C PRO A 93 14.61 3.83 11.84
N VAL A 94 14.32 3.83 13.14
CA VAL A 94 14.85 4.82 14.10
C VAL A 94 16.35 4.61 14.28
N LYS A 95 16.82 3.36 14.40
CA LYS A 95 18.24 3.03 14.53
C LYS A 95 19.00 3.40 13.26
N ALA A 96 18.47 3.06 12.09
CA ALA A 96 19.05 3.43 10.80
C ALA A 96 19.19 4.95 10.65
N THR A 97 18.12 5.70 10.91
CA THR A 97 18.16 7.17 10.86
C THR A 97 19.19 7.75 11.83
N LYS A 98 19.25 7.30 13.08
CA LYS A 98 20.23 7.80 14.06
C LYS A 98 21.67 7.57 13.60
N LYS A 99 21.97 6.42 12.99
CA LYS A 99 23.28 6.11 12.39
C LYS A 99 23.63 7.13 11.31
N TRP A 100 22.73 7.35 10.35
CA TRP A 100 22.99 8.21 9.20
C TRP A 100 22.96 9.70 9.52
N VAL A 101 22.13 10.15 10.46
CA VAL A 101 22.17 11.51 11.01
C VAL A 101 23.56 11.82 11.57
N LYS A 102 24.12 10.92 12.40
CA LYS A 102 25.46 11.09 12.98
C LYS A 102 26.53 11.16 11.90
N TYR A 103 26.47 10.30 10.89
CA TYR A 103 27.41 10.30 9.78
C TYR A 103 27.32 11.57 8.94
N LEU A 104 26.11 11.97 8.53
CA LEU A 104 25.86 13.14 7.68
C LEU A 104 26.32 14.43 8.36
N ARG A 105 26.04 14.61 9.66
CA ARG A 105 26.49 15.80 10.40
C ARG A 105 28.01 15.83 10.59
N ARG A 106 28.62 14.70 10.99
CA ARG A 106 30.06 14.67 11.34
C ARG A 106 30.97 14.62 10.12
N VAL A 107 30.62 13.81 9.12
CA VAL A 107 31.48 13.50 7.97
C VAL A 107 31.11 14.39 6.79
N LYS A 108 29.84 14.41 6.40
CA LYS A 108 29.39 15.22 5.24
C LYS A 108 29.14 16.69 5.57
N ARG A 109 29.12 17.04 6.87
CA ARG A 109 28.91 18.41 7.39
C ARG A 109 27.65 19.04 6.81
N VAL A 110 26.53 18.30 6.87
CA VAL A 110 25.23 18.80 6.40
C VAL A 110 24.66 19.84 7.37
N ASP A 111 24.03 20.86 6.80
CA ASP A 111 23.40 21.99 7.50
C ASP A 111 21.93 21.70 7.83
N ALA A 112 21.25 20.83 7.07
CA ALA A 112 19.93 20.29 7.38
C ALA A 112 19.83 18.80 7.03
N ILE A 113 18.87 18.11 7.65
CA ILE A 113 18.53 16.71 7.37
C ILE A 113 17.03 16.57 7.09
N VAL A 114 16.71 15.94 5.97
CA VAL A 114 15.37 15.49 5.60
C VAL A 114 15.33 13.97 5.69
N ALA A 115 14.31 13.41 6.31
CA ALA A 115 13.98 11.99 6.17
C ALA A 115 12.95 11.84 5.05
N LEU A 116 13.32 11.18 3.97
CA LEU A 116 12.40 10.76 2.91
C LEU A 116 12.02 9.32 3.20
N THR A 117 10.79 9.10 3.61
CA THR A 117 10.37 7.81 4.18
C THR A 117 9.14 7.27 3.47
N HIS A 118 9.06 5.94 3.39
CA HIS A 118 7.84 5.22 3.07
C HIS A 118 7.21 4.65 4.35
N LEU A 119 7.25 5.40 5.46
CA LEU A 119 6.58 5.03 6.71
C LEU A 119 5.19 5.66 6.69
N GLY A 120 4.20 4.94 7.24
CA GLY A 120 2.79 5.33 7.18
C GLY A 120 2.23 5.95 8.45
N GLY A 121 1.16 6.74 8.31
CA GLY A 121 0.35 7.18 9.46
C GLY A 121 -1.00 7.76 9.10
N PHE A 122 -1.75 8.15 10.13
CA PHE A 122 -3.07 8.77 10.02
C PHE A 122 -3.10 10.03 10.85
N GLN A 123 -3.67 11.10 10.31
CA GLN A 123 -3.92 12.34 11.04
C GLN A 123 -5.41 12.48 11.31
N ASP A 124 -5.77 12.59 12.59
CA ASP A 124 -7.13 12.91 12.98
C ASP A 124 -7.46 14.35 12.56
N PRO A 125 -8.54 14.58 11.79
CA PRO A 125 -8.86 15.91 11.26
C PRO A 125 -9.41 16.87 12.33
N GLU A 126 -9.93 16.36 13.45
CA GLU A 126 -10.49 17.16 14.54
C GLU A 126 -9.42 17.56 15.56
N THR A 127 -8.60 16.60 15.99
CA THR A 127 -7.58 16.78 17.04
C THR A 127 -6.22 17.16 16.48
N GLY A 128 -5.95 16.84 15.21
CA GLY A 128 -4.64 16.94 14.59
C GLY A 128 -3.63 15.90 15.09
N GLU A 129 -4.06 14.95 15.93
CA GLU A 129 -3.21 13.86 16.42
C GLU A 129 -2.78 12.97 15.25
N VAL A 130 -1.49 12.61 15.23
CA VAL A 130 -0.95 11.68 14.24
C VAL A 130 -0.64 10.36 14.91
N THR A 131 -1.14 9.28 14.33
CA THR A 131 -0.92 7.89 14.77
C THR A 131 -0.24 7.07 13.67
N GLY A 132 0.15 5.85 14.00
CA GLY A 132 0.83 4.93 13.09
C GLY A 132 2.36 5.03 13.15
N GLU A 133 3.01 4.27 12.27
CA GLU A 133 4.46 4.07 12.24
C GLU A 133 5.25 5.39 12.16
N ILE A 134 4.80 6.34 11.34
CA ILE A 134 5.43 7.65 11.20
C ILE A 134 5.41 8.46 12.50
N ALA A 135 4.33 8.34 13.30
CA ALA A 135 4.21 9.04 14.57
C ALA A 135 5.22 8.50 15.58
N GLU A 136 5.32 7.18 15.70
CA GLU A 136 6.31 6.54 16.56
C GLU A 136 7.74 6.86 16.14
N TYR A 137 8.02 6.81 14.84
CA TYR A 137 9.31 7.14 14.27
C TYR A 137 9.70 8.59 14.60
N ALA A 138 8.81 9.55 14.32
CA ALA A 138 9.06 10.97 14.57
C ALA A 138 9.25 11.29 16.07
N GLN A 139 8.55 10.59 16.97
CA GLN A 139 8.75 10.74 18.42
C GLN A 139 10.13 10.26 18.88
N LYS A 140 10.67 9.20 18.28
CA LYS A 140 11.89 8.51 18.73
C LYS A 140 13.18 9.03 18.08
N ILE A 141 13.09 9.82 17.00
CA ILE A 141 14.25 10.43 16.31
C ILE A 141 14.53 11.86 16.83
N ASN A 142 15.76 12.33 16.59
CA ASN A 142 16.17 13.70 16.87
C ASN A 142 17.16 14.17 15.79
N ASN A 143 17.40 15.49 15.71
CA ASN A 143 18.30 16.11 14.74
C ASN A 143 17.96 15.87 13.25
N VAL A 144 16.68 15.56 12.99
CA VAL A 144 16.03 15.57 11.67
C VAL A 144 15.15 16.82 11.62
N ASP A 145 15.23 17.56 10.52
CA ASP A 145 14.60 18.88 10.41
C ASP A 145 13.24 18.82 9.71
N LEU A 146 13.02 17.84 8.82
CA LEU A 146 11.79 17.63 8.06
C LEU A 146 11.62 16.15 7.72
N ILE A 147 10.38 15.66 7.73
CA ILE A 147 10.03 14.29 7.34
C ILE A 147 8.99 14.33 6.23
N PHE A 148 9.26 13.61 5.14
CA PHE A 148 8.25 13.19 4.17
C PHE A 148 7.87 11.73 4.45
N SER A 149 6.58 11.50 4.63
CA SER A 149 5.91 10.23 4.92
C SER A 149 5.27 9.66 3.65
N GLY A 150 4.87 8.39 3.67
CA GLY A 150 4.26 7.68 2.53
C GLY A 150 3.36 6.53 2.98
N HIS A 151 3.18 5.51 2.14
CA HIS A 151 2.50 4.25 2.48
C HIS A 151 0.98 4.30 2.71
N THR A 152 0.48 5.07 3.68
CA THR A 152 -0.96 5.00 4.08
C THR A 152 -1.91 5.78 3.17
N HIS A 153 -1.38 6.50 2.18
CA HIS A 153 -2.16 7.29 1.23
C HIS A 153 -3.04 8.36 1.91
N GLN A 154 -2.66 8.82 3.09
CA GLN A 154 -3.33 9.89 3.83
C GLN A 154 -2.69 11.25 3.59
N THR A 155 -3.41 12.31 3.92
CA THR A 155 -2.81 13.63 4.09
C THR A 155 -2.30 13.76 5.52
N ILE A 156 -1.03 14.13 5.68
CA ILE A 156 -0.46 14.51 6.98
C ILE A 156 0.20 15.87 6.83
N ASP A 157 -0.19 16.84 7.65
CA ASP A 157 0.54 18.09 7.86
C ASP A 157 0.51 18.39 9.36
N ALA A 158 1.59 17.98 10.06
CA ALA A 158 1.66 18.05 11.50
C ALA A 158 3.08 18.25 12.01
N LYS A 159 3.19 18.76 13.25
CA LYS A 159 4.45 18.79 13.99
C LYS A 159 4.45 17.71 15.06
N ILE A 160 5.31 16.70 14.90
CA ILE A 160 5.48 15.62 15.88
C ILE A 160 6.83 15.83 16.55
N HIS A 161 6.83 16.00 17.87
CA HIS A 161 8.04 16.28 18.65
C HIS A 161 8.86 17.48 18.09
N GLY A 162 8.17 18.48 17.54
CA GLY A 162 8.77 19.67 16.95
C GLY A 162 9.29 19.51 15.51
N ILE A 163 9.20 18.32 14.92
CA ILE A 163 9.61 18.03 13.54
C ILE A 163 8.38 18.14 12.63
N GLN A 164 8.51 18.86 11.51
CA GLN A 164 7.46 18.92 10.50
C GLN A 164 7.37 17.58 9.76
N VAL A 165 6.17 17.00 9.70
CA VAL A 165 5.86 15.74 9.03
C VAL A 165 4.81 15.99 7.95
N LEU A 166 5.09 15.51 6.75
CA LEU A 166 4.34 15.79 5.53
C LEU A 166 4.04 14.47 4.78
N GLN A 167 2.77 14.17 4.51
CA GLN A 167 2.34 13.17 3.52
C GLN A 167 1.36 13.74 2.48
N ALA A 168 1.68 13.57 1.19
CA ALA A 168 0.97 14.21 0.07
C ALA A 168 -0.15 13.35 -0.55
N TYR A 169 -1.03 12.78 0.27
CA TYR A 169 -2.13 11.93 -0.19
C TYR A 169 -1.62 10.80 -1.12
N TYR A 170 -2.20 10.58 -2.30
CA TYR A 170 -1.77 9.55 -3.26
C TYR A 170 -2.03 9.91 -4.73
N ASN A 171 -1.48 9.13 -5.66
CA ASN A 171 -1.68 9.21 -7.13
C ASN A 171 -1.52 10.62 -7.73
N GLY A 172 -0.61 11.43 -7.19
CA GLY A 172 -0.39 12.82 -7.65
C GLY A 172 -1.58 13.75 -7.43
N ARG A 173 -2.57 13.35 -6.63
CA ARG A 173 -3.76 14.16 -6.32
C ARG A 173 -3.44 15.38 -5.46
N SER A 174 -2.35 15.31 -4.70
CA SER A 174 -1.83 16.44 -3.94
C SER A 174 -0.31 16.50 -4.05
N LEU A 175 0.24 17.70 -3.88
CA LEU A 175 1.66 17.96 -3.72
C LEU A 175 1.89 18.61 -2.38
N GLN A 176 2.86 18.13 -1.61
CA GLN A 176 3.31 18.83 -0.42
C GLN A 176 4.70 19.41 -0.61
N VAL A 177 4.86 20.61 -0.06
CA VAL A 177 6.09 21.38 -0.18
C VAL A 177 6.62 21.64 1.21
N GLY A 178 7.76 21.05 1.52
CA GLY A 178 8.56 21.39 2.70
C GLY A 178 9.52 22.53 2.38
N GLN A 179 9.50 23.59 3.20
CA GLN A 179 10.33 24.78 3.02
C GLN A 179 11.39 24.87 4.11
N LEU A 180 12.67 24.81 3.72
CA LEU A 180 13.81 25.04 4.61
C LEU A 180 14.37 26.45 4.40
N THR A 181 14.26 27.31 5.42
CA THR A 181 14.77 28.68 5.38
C THR A 181 16.11 28.76 6.10
N PHE A 182 17.17 29.15 5.38
CA PHE A 182 18.51 29.34 5.95
C PHE A 182 18.84 30.82 6.14
N ASN A 183 19.54 31.13 7.23
CA ASN A 183 20.09 32.46 7.44
C ASN A 183 21.20 32.73 6.40
N ASN A 184 21.00 33.76 5.57
CA ASN A 184 21.89 34.04 4.44
C ASN A 184 23.33 34.38 4.85
N LYS A 185 23.55 34.91 6.07
CA LYS A 185 24.89 35.31 6.56
C LYS A 185 25.68 34.11 7.08
N ASN A 186 25.06 33.29 7.94
CA ASN A 186 25.77 32.22 8.65
C ASN A 186 25.41 30.81 8.16
N GLY A 187 24.48 30.66 7.22
CA GLY A 187 24.06 29.39 6.63
C GLY A 187 23.35 28.43 7.59
N LYS A 188 23.00 28.87 8.80
CA LYS A 188 22.25 28.04 9.76
C LYS A 188 20.79 27.95 9.33
N LEU A 189 20.20 26.76 9.47
CA LEU A 189 18.76 26.59 9.34
C LEU A 189 18.05 27.46 10.38
N HIS A 190 17.09 28.26 9.91
CA HIS A 190 16.34 29.22 10.72
C HIS A 190 14.90 28.78 10.95
N LYS A 191 14.25 28.22 9.90
CA LYS A 191 12.85 27.86 9.93
C LYS A 191 12.58 26.66 9.01
N VAL A 192 11.63 25.83 9.42
CA VAL A 192 11.04 24.76 8.60
C VAL A 192 9.52 24.94 8.63
N ASP A 193 8.93 24.98 7.45
CA ASP A 193 7.47 25.05 7.24
C ASP A 193 7.04 24.03 6.19
N GLY A 194 5.74 23.79 6.10
CA GLY A 194 5.12 22.95 5.07
C GLY A 194 3.83 23.60 4.55
N TYR A 195 3.43 23.24 3.34
CA TYR A 195 2.07 23.43 2.87
C TYR A 195 1.66 22.33 1.89
N ILE A 196 0.35 22.15 1.73
CA ILE A 196 -0.25 21.24 0.76
C ILE A 196 -0.94 22.00 -0.37
N ASP A 197 -0.77 21.50 -1.58
CA ASP A 197 -1.48 21.89 -2.78
C ASP A 197 -2.34 20.70 -3.24
N ASN A 198 -3.66 20.83 -3.08
CA ASN A 198 -4.63 19.81 -3.46
C ASN A 198 -4.94 19.90 -4.96
N ILE A 199 -4.02 19.39 -5.76
CA ILE A 199 -4.06 19.38 -7.23
C ILE A 199 -5.41 18.86 -7.76
N TYR A 200 -5.99 17.84 -7.12
CA TYR A 200 -7.27 17.24 -7.51
C TYR A 200 -8.46 18.20 -7.49
N GLN A 201 -8.38 19.34 -6.78
CA GLN A 201 -9.45 20.34 -6.71
C GLN A 201 -9.44 21.32 -7.89
N ARG A 202 -8.35 21.34 -8.68
CA ARG A 202 -8.11 22.34 -9.72
C ARG A 202 -7.60 21.75 -11.04
N VAL A 203 -7.94 20.48 -11.30
CA VAL A 203 -7.48 19.72 -12.48
C VAL A 203 -7.80 20.44 -13.79
N ALA A 204 -8.98 21.07 -13.89
CA ALA A 204 -9.42 21.78 -15.09
C ALA A 204 -8.53 22.98 -15.46
N ASP A 205 -7.82 23.55 -14.48
CA ASP A 205 -6.99 24.75 -14.66
C ASP A 205 -5.50 24.43 -14.84
N LEU A 206 -5.13 23.15 -14.77
CA LEU A 206 -3.73 22.74 -14.86
C LEU A 206 -3.27 22.60 -16.32
N PRO A 207 -2.16 23.26 -16.71
CA PRO A 207 -1.60 23.06 -18.02
C PRO A 207 -1.02 21.64 -18.14
N ILE A 208 -1.32 20.97 -19.24
CA ILE A 208 -0.73 19.67 -19.58
C ILE A 208 0.72 19.90 -20.03
N ASN A 209 1.67 19.21 -19.39
CA ASN A 209 3.05 19.17 -19.87
C ASN A 209 3.13 18.28 -21.11
N LYS A 210 3.46 18.85 -22.27
CA LYS A 210 3.47 18.16 -23.56
C LYS A 210 4.49 17.02 -23.65
N GLU A 211 5.61 17.11 -22.94
CA GLU A 211 6.64 16.06 -22.94
C GLU A 211 6.15 14.85 -22.15
N VAL A 212 5.55 15.08 -20.98
CA VAL A 212 4.94 14.00 -20.18
C VAL A 212 3.76 13.37 -20.92
N ASP A 213 2.89 14.20 -21.53
CA ASP A 213 1.75 13.72 -22.33
C ASP A 213 2.19 12.86 -23.52
N ALA A 214 3.29 13.21 -24.18
CA ALA A 214 3.84 12.40 -25.27
C ALA A 214 4.29 11.02 -24.79
N VAL A 215 5.02 10.95 -23.66
CA VAL A 215 5.45 9.68 -23.05
C VAL A 215 4.25 8.83 -22.65
N VAL A 216 3.24 9.43 -22.00
CA VAL A 216 2.01 8.71 -21.61
C VAL A 216 1.30 8.15 -22.85
N LYS A 217 1.16 8.94 -23.92
CA LYS A 217 0.53 8.50 -25.17
C LYS A 217 1.28 7.38 -25.86
N GLU A 218 2.61 7.41 -25.85
CA GLU A 218 3.45 6.35 -26.42
C GLU A 218 3.14 5.00 -25.74
N TYR A 219 3.17 4.96 -24.41
CA TYR A 219 2.85 3.74 -23.67
C TYR A 219 1.39 3.32 -23.86
N GLN A 220 0.44 4.25 -23.79
CA GLN A 220 -0.98 3.97 -24.05
C GLN A 220 -1.20 3.34 -25.43
N GLN A 221 -0.47 3.79 -26.46
CA GLN A 221 -0.53 3.19 -27.79
C GLN A 221 0.10 1.80 -27.81
N ALA A 222 1.26 1.62 -27.17
CA ALA A 222 1.98 0.35 -27.13
C ALA A 222 1.16 -0.76 -26.47
N VAL A 223 0.48 -0.47 -25.35
CA VAL A 223 -0.32 -1.47 -24.61
C VAL A 223 -1.82 -1.44 -24.95
N GLY A 224 -2.26 -0.47 -25.76
CA GLY A 224 -3.67 -0.22 -26.04
C GLY A 224 -4.39 -1.40 -26.71
N GLY A 225 -3.68 -2.22 -27.49
CA GLY A 225 -4.26 -3.44 -28.08
C GLY A 225 -4.73 -4.45 -27.03
N ILE A 226 -4.05 -4.50 -25.88
CA ILE A 226 -4.42 -5.34 -24.74
C ILE A 226 -5.42 -4.59 -23.87
N LEU A 227 -5.07 -3.38 -23.41
CA LEU A 227 -5.86 -2.67 -22.39
C LEU A 227 -7.27 -2.27 -22.86
N ASN A 228 -7.47 -2.05 -24.16
CA ASN A 228 -8.77 -1.63 -24.70
C ASN A 228 -9.67 -2.80 -25.11
N GLN A 229 -9.21 -4.05 -24.96
CA GLN A 229 -10.06 -5.21 -25.25
C GLN A 229 -11.23 -5.22 -24.27
N VAL A 230 -12.45 -5.08 -24.78
CA VAL A 230 -13.69 -5.27 -24.02
C VAL A 230 -13.87 -6.76 -23.79
N ILE A 231 -14.00 -7.14 -22.52
CA ILE A 231 -14.18 -8.53 -22.07
C ILE A 231 -15.59 -8.79 -21.54
N GLY A 232 -16.40 -7.75 -21.36
CA GLY A 232 -17.79 -7.89 -20.92
C GLY A 232 -18.40 -6.54 -20.56
N THR A 233 -19.57 -6.57 -19.93
CA THR A 233 -20.28 -5.37 -19.46
C THR A 233 -20.69 -5.54 -18.01
N ASN A 234 -20.50 -4.49 -17.21
CA ASN A 234 -20.99 -4.40 -15.85
C ASN A 234 -22.35 -3.68 -15.83
N ALA A 235 -23.38 -4.31 -15.29
CA ALA A 235 -24.75 -3.77 -15.27
C ALA A 235 -24.92 -2.58 -14.31
N ARG A 236 -24.08 -2.48 -13.26
CA ARG A 236 -24.22 -1.45 -12.22
C ARG A 236 -22.89 -1.16 -11.52
N ASP A 237 -22.74 0.04 -10.97
CA ASP A 237 -21.52 0.42 -10.25
C ASP A 237 -21.25 -0.51 -9.04
N LEU A 238 -20.04 -1.03 -8.95
CA LEU A 238 -19.52 -1.76 -7.81
C LEU A 238 -18.51 -0.89 -7.07
N ALA A 239 -18.99 -0.21 -6.02
CA ALA A 239 -18.15 0.63 -5.18
C ALA A 239 -17.11 -0.21 -4.40
N HIS A 240 -15.96 0.42 -4.14
CA HIS A 240 -14.90 -0.17 -3.33
C HIS A 240 -14.26 0.87 -2.39
N ASN A 241 -14.67 0.84 -1.13
CA ASN A 241 -13.97 1.52 -0.05
C ASN A 241 -13.82 0.54 1.12
N ALA A 242 -12.76 -0.27 1.08
CA ALA A 242 -12.47 -1.27 2.10
C ALA A 242 -11.97 -0.68 3.44
N TYR A 243 -12.01 0.64 3.65
CA TYR A 243 -11.90 1.21 5.01
C TYR A 243 -13.25 1.21 5.75
N LEU A 244 -14.35 0.90 5.05
CA LEU A 244 -15.71 0.89 5.58
C LEU A 244 -16.29 -0.52 5.71
N GLY A 245 -15.46 -1.56 5.57
CA GLY A 245 -15.88 -2.96 5.64
C GLY A 245 -16.06 -3.66 4.28
N LEU A 246 -17.01 -4.59 4.22
CA LEU A 246 -17.35 -5.36 3.03
C LEU A 246 -17.97 -4.44 1.95
N THR A 247 -17.51 -4.53 0.71
CA THR A 247 -17.96 -3.67 -0.40
C THR A 247 -18.65 -4.47 -1.50
N PRO A 248 -19.49 -3.85 -2.36
CA PRO A 248 -20.04 -4.51 -3.56
C PRO A 248 -18.96 -5.15 -4.44
N MET A 249 -17.89 -4.41 -4.74
CA MET A 249 -16.77 -4.92 -5.53
C MET A 249 -16.05 -6.09 -4.84
N GLY A 250 -15.83 -5.99 -3.53
CA GLY A 250 -15.19 -7.05 -2.76
C GLY A 250 -16.04 -8.31 -2.69
N GLN A 251 -17.34 -8.17 -2.42
CA GLN A 251 -18.29 -9.29 -2.38
C GLN A 251 -18.43 -9.98 -3.74
N TRP A 252 -18.45 -9.24 -4.85
CA TRP A 252 -18.38 -9.85 -6.18
C TRP A 252 -17.09 -10.64 -6.38
N THR A 253 -15.95 -10.06 -6.01
CA THR A 253 -14.63 -10.67 -6.17
C THR A 253 -14.57 -12.01 -5.44
N VAL A 254 -14.82 -12.01 -4.13
CA VAL A 254 -14.76 -13.25 -3.34
C VAL A 254 -15.82 -14.27 -3.73
N LYS A 255 -17.03 -13.83 -4.12
CA LYS A 255 -18.03 -14.76 -4.66
C LYS A 255 -17.54 -15.45 -5.94
N SER A 256 -16.90 -14.70 -6.83
CA SER A 256 -16.35 -15.24 -8.08
C SER A 256 -15.17 -16.16 -7.82
N LEU A 257 -14.28 -15.81 -6.87
CA LEU A 257 -13.16 -16.69 -6.48
C LEU A 257 -13.63 -17.98 -5.81
N ALA A 258 -14.65 -17.93 -4.95
CA ALA A 258 -15.25 -19.13 -4.38
C ALA A 258 -15.80 -20.07 -5.48
N TYR A 259 -16.50 -19.50 -6.47
CA TYR A 259 -17.00 -20.25 -7.63
C TYR A 259 -15.87 -20.86 -8.47
N LEU A 260 -14.87 -20.06 -8.84
CA LEU A 260 -13.75 -20.49 -9.69
C LEU A 260 -12.81 -21.48 -8.99
N GLY A 261 -12.69 -21.38 -7.67
CA GLY A 261 -11.92 -22.32 -6.84
C GLY A 261 -12.71 -23.55 -6.41
N GLU A 262 -13.99 -23.66 -6.80
CA GLU A 262 -14.88 -24.74 -6.37
C GLU A 262 -14.96 -24.92 -4.84
N THR A 263 -14.96 -23.79 -4.11
CA THR A 263 -15.00 -23.75 -2.65
C THR A 263 -16.27 -23.06 -2.14
N ASP A 264 -16.68 -23.38 -0.92
CA ASP A 264 -17.88 -22.81 -0.28
C ASP A 264 -17.67 -21.35 0.18
N ILE A 265 -16.42 -21.01 0.52
CA ILE A 265 -16.05 -19.77 1.18
C ILE A 265 -14.88 -19.15 0.43
N ALA A 266 -14.81 -17.81 0.43
CA ALA A 266 -13.60 -17.11 -0.01
C ALA A 266 -13.29 -15.94 0.90
N ILE A 267 -11.99 -15.66 1.08
CA ILE A 267 -11.47 -14.56 1.88
C ILE A 267 -10.29 -13.93 1.14
N VAL A 268 -10.31 -12.61 0.97
CA VAL A 268 -9.17 -11.85 0.44
C VAL A 268 -8.98 -10.56 1.23
N ASN A 269 -7.79 -9.97 1.19
CA ASN A 269 -7.57 -8.64 1.76
C ASN A 269 -8.18 -7.55 0.86
N GLY A 270 -8.94 -6.61 1.44
CA GLY A 270 -9.53 -5.52 0.65
C GLY A 270 -8.49 -4.61 0.00
N GLY A 271 -7.26 -4.57 0.51
CA GLY A 271 -6.14 -3.86 -0.10
C GLY A 271 -5.71 -4.41 -1.45
N GLY A 272 -5.99 -5.68 -1.76
CA GLY A 272 -5.69 -6.29 -3.06
C GLY A 272 -6.56 -5.77 -4.20
N ILE A 273 -7.71 -5.17 -3.87
CA ILE A 273 -8.67 -4.59 -4.81
C ILE A 273 -8.45 -3.08 -4.83
N ARG A 274 -8.03 -2.53 -5.97
CA ARG A 274 -7.45 -1.18 -6.00
C ARG A 274 -8.42 -0.10 -6.42
N GLU A 275 -9.41 -0.45 -7.22
CA GLU A 275 -10.39 0.47 -7.79
C GLU A 275 -11.81 -0.12 -7.74
N PRO A 276 -12.85 0.72 -7.69
CA PRO A 276 -14.22 0.28 -7.95
C PRO A 276 -14.39 -0.13 -9.42
N MET A 277 -15.47 -0.86 -9.73
CA MET A 277 -15.84 -1.17 -11.11
C MET A 277 -17.09 -0.36 -11.51
N PRO A 278 -16.98 0.64 -12.40
CA PRO A 278 -18.15 1.37 -12.88
C PRO A 278 -19.04 0.49 -13.77
N ALA A 279 -20.31 0.88 -13.92
CA ALA A 279 -21.21 0.32 -14.92
C ALA A 279 -20.72 0.62 -16.34
N GLY A 280 -21.03 -0.26 -17.29
CA GLY A 280 -20.63 -0.16 -18.68
C GLY A 280 -19.57 -1.18 -19.08
N ASP A 281 -18.82 -0.89 -20.14
CA ASP A 281 -17.85 -1.83 -20.69
C ASP A 281 -16.73 -2.12 -19.70
N ILE A 282 -16.44 -3.40 -19.52
CA ILE A 282 -15.30 -3.90 -18.77
C ILE A 282 -14.21 -4.20 -19.79
N THR A 283 -13.06 -3.53 -19.67
CA THR A 283 -11.89 -3.84 -20.48
C THR A 283 -10.82 -4.57 -19.69
N MET A 284 -9.83 -5.16 -20.37
CA MET A 284 -8.64 -5.65 -19.68
C MET A 284 -7.93 -4.55 -18.89
N GLY A 285 -7.93 -3.30 -19.38
CA GLY A 285 -7.43 -2.13 -18.64
C GLY A 285 -8.18 -1.88 -17.33
N THR A 286 -9.50 -2.06 -17.32
CA THR A 286 -10.30 -2.08 -16.07
C THR A 286 -9.78 -3.17 -15.12
N MET A 287 -9.53 -4.39 -15.62
CA MET A 287 -9.03 -5.50 -14.79
C MET A 287 -7.62 -5.27 -14.24
N TYR A 288 -6.69 -4.72 -15.04
CA TYR A 288 -5.36 -4.32 -14.57
C TYR A 288 -5.41 -3.21 -13.52
N SER A 289 -6.37 -2.30 -13.64
CA SER A 289 -6.51 -1.19 -12.67
C SER A 289 -7.07 -1.68 -11.34
N ILE A 290 -8.02 -2.62 -11.38
CA ILE A 290 -8.65 -3.19 -10.18
C ILE A 290 -7.74 -4.22 -9.49
N PHE A 291 -7.09 -5.10 -10.26
CA PHE A 291 -6.24 -6.20 -9.80
C PHE A 291 -4.82 -6.12 -10.42
N PRO A 292 -3.99 -5.14 -10.02
CA PRO A 292 -2.68 -4.94 -10.65
C PRO A 292 -1.64 -5.99 -10.25
N PHE A 293 -1.82 -6.64 -9.09
CA PHE A 293 -0.88 -7.65 -8.59
C PHE A 293 -1.07 -8.98 -9.31
N ASP A 294 0.01 -9.72 -9.47
CA ASP A 294 0.02 -11.05 -10.09
C ASP A 294 -0.31 -12.18 -9.09
N ASN A 295 -1.07 -11.84 -8.03
CA ASN A 295 -1.53 -12.80 -7.03
C ASN A 295 -2.34 -13.93 -7.69
N THR A 296 -2.09 -15.16 -7.26
CA THR A 296 -2.73 -16.37 -7.79
C THR A 296 -3.86 -16.85 -6.87
N LEU A 297 -4.79 -17.63 -7.43
CA LEU A 297 -5.86 -18.26 -6.65
C LEU A 297 -5.30 -19.48 -5.91
N VAL A 298 -5.48 -19.49 -4.58
CA VAL A 298 -5.16 -20.62 -3.71
C VAL A 298 -6.45 -21.18 -3.11
N THR A 299 -6.63 -22.49 -3.16
CA THR A 299 -7.72 -23.20 -2.48
C THR A 299 -7.15 -24.07 -1.37
N LEU A 300 -7.88 -24.19 -0.26
CA LEU A 300 -7.44 -24.92 0.92
C LEU A 300 -8.63 -25.28 1.82
N GLU A 301 -8.37 -26.05 2.88
CA GLU A 301 -9.35 -26.34 3.93
C GLU A 301 -8.85 -25.82 5.29
N VAL A 302 -9.74 -25.20 6.06
CA VAL A 302 -9.47 -24.78 7.44
C VAL A 302 -10.58 -25.25 8.38
N THR A 303 -10.26 -25.40 9.66
CA THR A 303 -11.29 -25.63 10.68
C THR A 303 -12.17 -24.40 10.86
N GLY A 304 -13.41 -24.58 11.36
CA GLY A 304 -14.32 -23.46 11.64
C GLY A 304 -13.74 -22.46 12.64
N ALA A 305 -12.94 -22.93 13.61
CA ALA A 305 -12.21 -22.06 14.53
C ALA A 305 -11.21 -21.17 13.79
N LYS A 306 -10.45 -21.73 12.85
CA LYS A 306 -9.49 -20.99 12.03
C LYS A 306 -10.20 -20.05 11.06
N LEU A 307 -11.28 -20.49 10.42
CA LEU A 307 -12.13 -19.64 9.57
C LEU A 307 -12.61 -18.39 10.33
N ARG A 308 -13.10 -18.57 11.56
CA ARG A 308 -13.52 -17.45 12.43
C ARG A 308 -12.36 -16.50 12.70
N GLN A 309 -11.17 -17.02 13.03
CA GLN A 309 -9.97 -16.20 13.24
C GLN A 309 -9.59 -15.38 12.01
N LEU A 310 -9.64 -15.99 10.82
CA LEU A 310 -9.29 -15.31 9.57
C LEU A 310 -10.26 -14.17 9.25
N ILE A 311 -11.57 -14.39 9.42
CA ILE A 311 -12.58 -13.34 9.20
C ILE A 311 -12.44 -12.25 10.26
N GLU A 312 -12.27 -12.63 11.52
CA GLU A 312 -12.07 -11.70 12.63
C GLU A 312 -10.85 -10.78 12.41
N HIS A 313 -9.74 -11.33 11.90
CA HIS A 313 -8.53 -10.59 11.54
C HIS A 313 -8.79 -9.51 10.50
N GLY A 314 -9.71 -9.76 9.56
CA GLY A 314 -10.09 -8.85 8.50
C GLY A 314 -11.13 -7.79 8.87
N ILE A 315 -11.72 -7.80 10.08
CA ILE A 315 -12.73 -6.83 10.49
C ILE A 315 -12.06 -5.62 11.14
N GLN A 316 -12.16 -4.44 10.52
CA GLN A 316 -11.55 -3.16 10.93
C GLN A 316 -10.12 -3.30 11.47
N PRO A 317 -9.20 -3.88 10.69
CA PRO A 317 -7.84 -4.09 11.15
C PRO A 317 -7.10 -2.75 11.34
N PRO A 318 -6.15 -2.67 12.28
CA PRO A 318 -5.44 -1.42 12.57
C PRO A 318 -4.43 -1.01 11.48
N THR A 319 -3.93 -1.96 10.70
CA THR A 319 -2.75 -1.77 9.82
C THR A 319 -3.02 -2.06 8.34
N PHE A 320 -4.25 -2.41 7.96
CA PHE A 320 -4.62 -2.69 6.56
C PHE A 320 -6.10 -2.38 6.30
N ARG A 321 -6.59 -2.69 5.09
CA ARG A 321 -8.01 -2.48 4.72
C ARG A 321 -8.82 -3.74 5.04
N ASP A 322 -10.10 -3.57 5.39
CA ASP A 322 -11.00 -4.66 5.75
C ASP A 322 -10.98 -5.80 4.73
N GLY A 323 -10.93 -7.03 5.27
CA GLY A 323 -11.05 -8.26 4.50
C GLY A 323 -12.41 -8.33 3.80
N GLN A 324 -12.39 -8.91 2.60
CA GLN A 324 -13.60 -9.22 1.85
C GLN A 324 -13.86 -10.72 1.97
N PHE A 325 -15.12 -11.12 2.17
CA PHE A 325 -15.46 -12.52 2.38
C PHE A 325 -16.82 -12.90 1.80
N TYR A 326 -16.97 -14.17 1.43
CA TYR A 326 -18.18 -14.80 0.90
C TYR A 326 -18.34 -16.20 1.52
N GLY A 327 -19.55 -16.78 1.45
CA GLY A 327 -19.83 -18.12 1.99
C GLY A 327 -20.40 -18.14 3.40
N VAL A 328 -20.28 -17.02 4.12
CA VAL A 328 -20.76 -16.86 5.50
C VAL A 328 -21.53 -15.56 5.69
N LYS A 329 -22.34 -15.51 6.76
CA LYS A 329 -22.94 -14.29 7.30
C LYS A 329 -22.32 -13.99 8.66
N VAL A 330 -21.93 -12.75 8.88
CA VAL A 330 -21.20 -12.32 10.07
C VAL A 330 -21.94 -11.19 10.77
N LYS A 331 -22.13 -11.30 12.08
CA LYS A 331 -22.54 -10.18 12.95
C LYS A 331 -21.37 -9.78 13.83
N ALA A 332 -21.00 -8.50 13.83
CA ALA A 332 -19.89 -7.99 14.61
C ALA A 332 -20.30 -6.81 15.50
N ASP A 333 -19.66 -6.70 16.66
CA ASP A 333 -19.75 -5.56 17.58
C ASP A 333 -18.42 -4.80 17.53
N LEU A 334 -18.41 -3.66 16.86
CA LEU A 334 -17.17 -2.90 16.61
C LEU A 334 -16.67 -2.17 17.85
N THR A 335 -17.48 -2.12 18.93
CA THR A 335 -17.05 -1.59 20.23
C THR A 335 -16.12 -2.54 20.97
N LYS A 336 -16.05 -3.81 20.55
CA LYS A 336 -15.15 -4.81 21.14
C LYS A 336 -13.72 -4.65 20.61
N PRO A 337 -12.72 -5.09 21.40
CA PRO A 337 -11.33 -5.11 20.94
C PRO A 337 -11.15 -5.84 19.62
N TYR A 338 -10.23 -5.37 18.79
CA TYR A 338 -9.79 -6.06 17.58
C TYR A 338 -9.40 -7.51 17.91
N GLY A 339 -9.84 -8.46 17.07
CA GLY A 339 -9.66 -9.89 17.34
C GLY A 339 -10.79 -10.53 18.16
N SER A 340 -11.85 -9.80 18.54
CA SER A 340 -12.95 -10.31 19.37
C SER A 340 -14.31 -9.62 19.11
N ARG A 341 -14.55 -9.19 17.88
CA ARG A 341 -15.73 -8.45 17.40
C ARG A 341 -16.84 -9.36 16.90
N ILE A 342 -16.56 -10.53 16.33
CA ILE A 342 -17.60 -11.45 15.86
C ILE A 342 -18.46 -11.90 17.05
N THR A 343 -19.75 -11.66 16.92
CA THR A 343 -20.79 -12.12 17.86
C THR A 343 -21.53 -13.34 17.34
N GLU A 344 -21.63 -13.47 16.01
CA GLU A 344 -22.28 -14.59 15.34
C GLU A 344 -21.64 -14.79 13.96
N ILE A 345 -21.44 -16.04 13.58
CA ILE A 345 -21.07 -16.42 12.21
C ILE A 345 -21.83 -17.68 11.81
N THR A 346 -22.49 -17.62 10.66
CA THR A 346 -23.23 -18.74 10.09
C THR A 346 -22.82 -18.94 8.64
N LEU A 347 -23.07 -20.13 8.11
CA LEU A 347 -23.06 -20.38 6.67
C LEU A 347 -24.26 -19.66 6.01
N GLN A 348 -24.27 -19.61 4.68
CA GLN A 348 -25.36 -18.95 3.94
C GLN A 348 -26.74 -19.60 4.18
N ASN A 349 -26.78 -20.90 4.45
CA ASN A 349 -28.01 -21.64 4.76
C ASN A 349 -28.53 -21.37 6.19
N GLY A 350 -27.77 -20.64 7.02
CA GLY A 350 -28.12 -20.29 8.40
C GLY A 350 -27.52 -21.23 9.46
N ASP A 351 -26.84 -22.31 9.06
CA ASP A 351 -26.19 -23.21 10.02
C ASP A 351 -24.98 -22.52 10.68
N PRO A 352 -24.74 -22.75 11.98
CA PRO A 352 -23.58 -22.19 12.65
C PRO A 352 -22.28 -22.78 12.07
N VAL A 353 -21.23 -21.94 11.99
CA VAL A 353 -19.88 -22.45 11.72
C VAL A 353 -19.39 -23.20 12.96
N MET A 354 -19.13 -24.49 12.80
CA MET A 354 -18.70 -25.40 13.86
C MET A 354 -17.18 -25.44 13.93
N ASP A 355 -16.62 -25.23 15.11
CA ASP A 355 -15.19 -25.02 15.29
C ASP A 355 -14.30 -26.19 14.82
N ASP A 356 -14.80 -27.42 14.90
CA ASP A 356 -14.12 -28.67 14.58
C ASP A 356 -14.38 -29.17 13.14
N GLN A 357 -15.33 -28.57 12.42
CA GLN A 357 -15.59 -28.89 11.02
C GLN A 357 -14.60 -28.20 10.10
N TYR A 358 -14.25 -28.86 8.99
CA TYR A 358 -13.45 -28.28 7.93
C TYR A 358 -14.33 -27.60 6.89
N TYR A 359 -13.85 -26.47 6.40
CA TYR A 359 -14.49 -25.67 5.38
C TYR A 359 -13.51 -25.41 4.24
N SER A 360 -13.98 -25.56 3.00
CA SER A 360 -13.22 -25.24 1.80
C SER A 360 -13.18 -23.71 1.61
N VAL A 361 -11.98 -23.16 1.40
CA VAL A 361 -11.73 -21.72 1.31
C VAL A 361 -10.85 -21.39 0.10
N SER A 362 -11.31 -20.45 -0.71
CA SER A 362 -10.49 -19.76 -1.71
C SER A 362 -9.88 -18.48 -1.17
N THR A 363 -8.61 -18.23 -1.49
CA THR A 363 -7.88 -17.00 -1.12
C THR A 363 -6.81 -16.68 -2.16
N LEU A 364 -5.96 -15.69 -1.87
CA LEU A 364 -4.81 -15.31 -2.70
C LEU A 364 -3.53 -15.91 -2.12
N ASP A 365 -2.56 -16.25 -2.95
CA ASP A 365 -1.20 -16.63 -2.52
C ASP A 365 -0.56 -15.62 -1.55
N PHE A 366 -0.70 -14.31 -1.83
CA PHE A 366 -0.28 -13.25 -0.93
C PHE A 366 -0.91 -13.40 0.47
N VAL A 367 -2.22 -13.60 0.54
CA VAL A 367 -2.97 -13.71 1.80
C VAL A 367 -2.64 -15.02 2.53
N TYR A 368 -2.54 -16.12 1.78
CA TYR A 368 -2.17 -17.44 2.31
C TYR A 368 -0.75 -17.45 2.91
N THR A 369 0.20 -16.77 2.27
CA THR A 369 1.62 -16.74 2.69
C THR A 369 1.94 -15.72 3.79
N GLY A 370 0.92 -15.11 4.42
CA GLY A 370 1.10 -14.19 5.54
C GLY A 370 0.97 -12.71 5.19
N GLY A 371 0.59 -12.39 3.96
CA GLY A 371 0.28 -11.03 3.53
C GLY A 371 -0.81 -10.40 4.39
N ASP A 372 -0.64 -9.13 4.74
CA ASP A 372 -1.49 -8.43 5.73
C ASP A 372 -1.62 -9.18 7.08
N GLN A 373 -0.64 -10.02 7.43
CA GLN A 373 -0.57 -10.80 8.68
C GLN A 373 -1.67 -11.86 8.85
N TYR A 374 -2.29 -12.33 7.77
CA TYR A 374 -3.21 -13.47 7.85
C TYR A 374 -2.44 -14.75 8.22
N ASP A 375 -2.95 -15.51 9.19
CA ASP A 375 -2.32 -16.76 9.64
C ASP A 375 -3.14 -17.98 9.21
N PHE A 376 -2.74 -18.58 8.09
CA PHE A 376 -3.29 -19.84 7.57
C PHE A 376 -2.58 -21.09 8.14
N SER A 377 -1.86 -20.97 9.26
CA SER A 377 -1.28 -22.14 9.93
C SER A 377 -2.35 -23.20 10.21
N GLY A 378 -2.01 -24.46 9.92
CA GLY A 378 -2.94 -25.58 10.05
C GLY A 378 -3.93 -25.75 8.90
N ALA A 379 -3.86 -24.93 7.85
CA ALA A 379 -4.57 -25.19 6.59
C ALA A 379 -4.14 -26.54 6.01
N MET A 380 -5.11 -27.27 5.44
CA MET A 380 -4.93 -28.56 4.79
C MET A 380 -5.31 -28.47 3.32
N ASN A 381 -4.92 -29.48 2.54
CA ASN A 381 -5.31 -29.62 1.13
C ASN A 381 -5.06 -28.34 0.30
N VAL A 382 -3.94 -27.67 0.58
CA VAL A 382 -3.57 -26.42 -0.08
C VAL A 382 -3.17 -26.69 -1.53
N VAL A 383 -3.83 -26.01 -2.44
CA VAL A 383 -3.54 -26.03 -3.88
C VAL A 383 -3.42 -24.58 -4.36
N ASP A 384 -2.24 -24.20 -4.81
CA ASP A 384 -2.06 -23.00 -5.62
C ASP A 384 -2.33 -23.36 -7.08
N THR A 385 -3.27 -22.64 -7.71
CA THR A 385 -3.57 -22.82 -9.13
C THR A 385 -2.44 -22.34 -10.03
N TYR A 386 -1.58 -21.46 -9.52
CA TYR A 386 -0.58 -20.69 -10.26
C TYR A 386 -1.17 -19.82 -11.38
N ILE A 387 -2.48 -19.57 -11.35
CA ILE A 387 -3.16 -18.73 -12.32
C ILE A 387 -3.43 -17.37 -11.67
N PRO A 388 -2.96 -16.25 -12.27
CA PRO A 388 -3.26 -14.92 -11.76
C PRO A 388 -4.75 -14.67 -11.67
N VAL A 389 -5.22 -14.17 -10.53
CA VAL A 389 -6.65 -13.89 -10.28
C VAL A 389 -7.22 -12.91 -11.29
N ARG A 390 -6.42 -11.93 -11.74
CA ARG A 390 -6.81 -11.00 -12.80
C ARG A 390 -7.24 -11.74 -14.08
N ALA A 391 -6.48 -12.76 -14.50
CA ALA A 391 -6.78 -13.54 -15.69
C ALA A 391 -8.03 -14.41 -15.48
N LEU A 392 -8.12 -15.12 -14.34
CA LEU A 392 -9.28 -15.94 -14.00
C LEU A 392 -10.60 -15.13 -14.00
N LEU A 393 -10.59 -13.95 -13.38
CA LEU A 393 -11.77 -13.10 -13.33
C LEU A 393 -12.10 -12.50 -14.71
N ALA A 394 -11.10 -12.18 -15.52
CA ALA A 394 -11.32 -11.69 -16.88
C ALA A 394 -11.97 -12.76 -17.77
N ASP A 395 -11.45 -13.99 -17.75
CA ASP A 395 -12.02 -15.14 -18.48
C ASP A 395 -13.44 -15.44 -17.99
N TYR A 396 -13.68 -15.34 -16.68
CA TYR A 396 -15.01 -15.51 -16.10
C TYR A 396 -15.99 -14.44 -16.58
N ILE A 397 -15.57 -13.18 -16.62
CA ILE A 397 -16.38 -12.07 -17.16
C ILE A 397 -16.70 -12.30 -18.64
N GLU A 398 -15.72 -12.72 -19.44
CA GLU A 398 -15.92 -13.04 -20.86
C GLU A 398 -16.91 -14.18 -21.05
N ALA A 399 -16.85 -15.21 -20.21
CA ALA A 399 -17.77 -16.34 -20.26
C ALA A 399 -19.22 -15.96 -19.91
N ILE A 400 -19.43 -15.09 -18.92
CA ILE A 400 -20.79 -14.66 -18.52
C ILE A 400 -21.33 -13.51 -19.37
N GLY A 401 -20.47 -12.76 -20.05
CA GLY A 401 -20.78 -11.60 -20.89
C GLY A 401 -21.21 -10.36 -20.12
N THR A 402 -22.24 -10.50 -19.28
CA THR A 402 -22.77 -9.41 -18.43
C THR A 402 -22.65 -9.77 -16.96
N LEU A 403 -21.86 -8.97 -16.24
CA LEU A 403 -21.77 -8.99 -14.79
C LEU A 403 -22.96 -8.20 -14.22
N ASP A 404 -23.84 -8.86 -13.47
CA ASP A 404 -24.92 -8.20 -12.72
C ASP A 404 -24.91 -8.65 -11.25
N HIS A 405 -23.98 -8.10 -10.48
CA HIS A 405 -23.83 -8.41 -9.06
C HIS A 405 -24.68 -7.46 -8.20
N GLU A 406 -25.60 -8.04 -7.44
CA GLU A 406 -26.30 -7.34 -6.36
C GLU A 406 -25.60 -7.59 -5.03
N PHE A 407 -25.22 -6.50 -4.37
CA PHE A 407 -24.60 -6.55 -3.05
C PHE A 407 -25.61 -7.00 -2.00
N ASP A 408 -25.28 -8.03 -1.24
CA ASP A 408 -26.03 -8.46 -0.06
C ASP A 408 -25.47 -7.74 1.19
N PRO A 409 -26.12 -6.67 1.68
CA PRO A 409 -25.70 -5.99 2.91
C PRO A 409 -25.96 -6.83 4.16
N THR A 410 -26.73 -7.91 4.07
CA THR A 410 -27.05 -8.78 5.22
C THR A 410 -25.95 -9.81 5.51
N ALA A 411 -24.99 -9.96 4.59
CA ALA A 411 -23.82 -10.82 4.78
C ALA A 411 -22.89 -10.30 5.90
N TYR A 412 -22.91 -9.00 6.20
CA TYR A 412 -22.11 -8.40 7.25
C TYR A 412 -22.90 -7.31 7.99
N LEU A 413 -23.27 -7.59 9.23
CA LEU A 413 -24.01 -6.66 10.09
C LEU A 413 -23.13 -6.19 11.24
N VAL A 414 -22.95 -4.88 11.36
CA VAL A 414 -22.16 -4.27 12.43
C VAL A 414 -23.05 -3.51 13.40
N LYS A 415 -22.73 -3.61 14.68
CA LYS A 415 -23.28 -2.79 15.75
C LYS A 415 -22.26 -1.75 16.20
#